data_AF-A0A1W0W0T6-F1
#
_entry.id   AF-A0A1W0W0T6-F1
#
_cell.length_a   1.000
_cell.length_b   1.000
_cell.length_c   1.000
_cell.angle_alpha   90.00
_cell.angle_beta   90.00
_cell.angle_gamma   90.00
#
_symmetry.space_group_name_H-M   'P 1'
#
loop_
_entity.id
_entity.type
_entity.pdbx_description
1 polymer ?
#
loop_
_entity_poly.entity_id
_entity_poly.type
_entity_poly.pdbx_seq_one_letter_code
_entity_poly.pdbx_strand_id
1 'polypeptide(L)'
;MDLEWFHWLTYASDSDGEDADDDQSDASADDESTIENPTSSSPGSKDEDLEMIIVRDVNEGEEVYNTYGTMGNAALLHRYGFTELDNQYDIVNIDLALVTKWCTSIFSSRHTRARVSLWRNLGYSGCTSQDTEYFEIAYDGEPQLELLILLYIISLKPDVYDKLICVAHDFVSDEEHAAICNVVKFVKATSSNQNFEVNGLEKLPDVKKSLHSESICSALLSLADMRESLYGSSTLEDDEKELQACRIVNERKVYHSLVLRVSERRILHRLRKFASSGSKAKKRKHP
;
A
#
# COMPACT_ATOMS: atom_id res chain seq x y z
N MET A 1 -8.14 4.35 -42.86
CA MET A 1 -8.67 5.19 -41.76
C MET A 1 -7.91 4.74 -40.54
N ASP A 2 -6.77 5.39 -40.39
CA ASP A 2 -5.67 5.02 -39.52
C ASP A 2 -5.99 5.46 -38.09
N LEU A 3 -5.70 4.58 -37.13
CA LEU A 3 -5.73 4.88 -35.71
C LEU A 3 -4.31 4.73 -35.19
N GLU A 4 -3.68 5.89 -34.99
CA GLU A 4 -2.43 6.06 -34.28
C GLU A 4 -2.58 5.60 -32.82
N TRP A 5 -1.76 4.62 -32.45
CA TRP A 5 -1.64 4.12 -31.09
C TRP A 5 -0.60 4.95 -30.32
N PHE A 6 -1.03 5.43 -29.15
CA PHE A 6 -0.27 5.94 -28.01
C PHE A 6 1.27 5.93 -28.13
N HIS A 7 1.80 7.09 -28.50
CA HIS A 7 3.22 7.41 -28.39
C HIS A 7 3.57 7.72 -26.93
N TRP A 8 4.40 6.89 -26.30
CA TRP A 8 5.10 7.24 -25.08
C TRP A 8 6.05 8.41 -25.38
N LEU A 9 6.01 9.46 -24.56
CA LEU A 9 6.90 10.60 -24.68
C LEU A 9 8.18 10.32 -23.88
N THR A 10 9.11 9.61 -24.51
CA THR A 10 10.54 9.70 -24.19
C THR A 10 11.07 11.00 -24.80
N TYR A 11 11.44 11.97 -23.97
CA TYR A 11 12.31 13.07 -24.42
C TYR A 11 13.76 12.59 -24.29
N ALA A 12 14.30 12.13 -25.42
CA ALA A 12 15.74 12.19 -25.68
C ALA A 12 15.90 13.12 -26.88
N SER A 13 16.69 14.19 -26.71
CA SER A 13 17.19 14.98 -27.83
C SER A 13 18.64 15.34 -27.51
N ASP A 14 19.52 14.68 -28.25
CA ASP A 14 20.94 14.98 -28.43
C ASP A 14 21.13 16.36 -29.06
N SER A 15 22.21 17.04 -28.68
CA SER A 15 22.94 17.93 -29.57
C SER A 15 24.42 17.91 -29.21
N ASP A 16 25.20 17.48 -30.20
CA ASP A 16 26.64 17.29 -30.30
C ASP A 16 27.55 18.38 -29.72
N GLY A 17 28.68 17.92 -29.18
CA GLY A 17 29.93 18.67 -28.98
C GLY A 17 31.09 17.67 -28.95
N GLU A 18 31.82 17.61 -30.05
CA GLU A 18 33.04 16.83 -30.26
C GLU A 18 34.14 17.20 -29.24
N ASP A 19 34.90 16.21 -28.76
CA ASP A 19 36.36 16.32 -28.68
C ASP A 19 36.98 14.91 -28.55
N ALA A 20 38.01 14.70 -29.36
CA ALA A 20 38.78 13.49 -29.54
C ALA A 20 39.84 13.29 -28.44
N ASP A 21 40.31 12.04 -28.30
CA ASP A 21 41.67 11.58 -27.95
C ASP A 21 41.52 10.18 -27.31
N ASP A 22 41.65 9.09 -28.06
CA ASP A 22 42.90 8.40 -28.40
C ASP A 22 43.62 7.86 -27.16
N ASP A 23 43.44 6.56 -26.85
CA ASP A 23 44.61 5.71 -26.61
C ASP A 23 44.29 4.22 -26.73
N GLN A 24 45.17 3.55 -27.49
CA GLN A 24 45.19 2.14 -27.83
C GLN A 24 45.90 1.30 -26.76
N SER A 25 45.90 -0.03 -27.01
CA SER A 25 46.80 -1.07 -26.48
C SER A 25 46.34 -1.73 -25.17
N ASP A 26 46.54 -3.03 -24.94
CA ASP A 26 47.03 -4.12 -25.78
C ASP A 26 46.61 -5.45 -25.13
N ALA A 27 46.65 -6.52 -25.90
CA ALA A 27 46.33 -7.87 -25.47
C ALA A 27 47.48 -8.56 -24.70
N SER A 28 47.08 -9.46 -23.80
CA SER A 28 47.78 -10.70 -23.39
C SER A 28 49.04 -10.62 -22.51
N ALA A 29 49.00 -11.28 -21.34
CA ALA A 29 50.06 -12.20 -20.91
C ALA A 29 49.60 -13.10 -19.73
N ASP A 30 50.02 -14.35 -19.84
CA ASP A 30 49.86 -15.50 -18.95
C ASP A 30 50.57 -15.40 -17.59
N ASP A 31 50.07 -16.23 -16.66
CA ASP A 31 50.78 -17.04 -15.64
C ASP A 31 51.55 -16.34 -14.50
N GLU A 32 51.09 -16.55 -13.25
CA GLU A 32 51.83 -17.39 -12.29
C GLU A 32 50.99 -17.66 -11.03
N SER A 33 50.68 -18.94 -10.81
CA SER A 33 50.10 -19.46 -9.58
C SER A 33 51.08 -19.34 -8.40
N THR A 34 50.69 -18.71 -7.30
CA THR A 34 51.36 -18.94 -6.01
C THR A 34 50.32 -19.24 -4.93
N ILE A 35 50.17 -20.54 -4.68
CA ILE A 35 49.44 -21.10 -3.54
C ILE A 35 50.34 -20.94 -2.32
N GLU A 36 50.02 -20.01 -1.42
CA GLU A 36 50.48 -20.07 -0.04
C GLU A 36 49.29 -20.38 0.87
N ASN A 37 49.38 -21.56 1.48
CA ASN A 37 48.36 -22.20 2.29
C ASN A 37 48.72 -21.99 3.76
N PRO A 38 47.99 -21.19 4.56
CA PRO A 38 48.09 -21.30 6.00
C PRO A 38 47.05 -22.32 6.45
N THR A 39 47.48 -23.58 6.54
CA THR A 39 46.86 -24.53 7.45
C THR A 39 46.99 -24.02 8.88
N SER A 40 45.99 -23.27 9.33
CA SER A 40 45.60 -23.19 10.73
C SER A 40 44.18 -23.72 10.83
N SER A 41 44.07 -25.00 11.16
CA SER A 41 42.84 -25.67 11.51
C SER A 41 42.14 -24.93 12.67
N SER A 42 41.12 -24.14 12.33
CA SER A 42 40.17 -23.61 13.30
C SER A 42 38.96 -24.54 13.36
N PRO A 43 38.55 -25.02 14.55
CA PRO A 43 37.42 -25.93 14.67
C PRO A 43 36.11 -25.12 14.71
N GLY A 44 35.27 -25.31 13.68
CA GLY A 44 33.82 -25.30 13.84
C GLY A 44 33.07 -23.98 13.57
N SER A 45 32.90 -23.64 12.30
CA SER A 45 31.70 -22.93 11.82
C SER A 45 31.28 -23.53 10.48
N LYS A 46 30.74 -24.76 10.54
CA LYS A 46 30.05 -25.39 9.40
C LYS A 46 28.57 -25.05 9.50
N ASP A 47 28.23 -23.82 9.17
CA ASP A 47 26.83 -23.37 9.16
C ASP A 47 26.63 -22.28 8.09
N GLU A 48 27.18 -22.50 6.90
CA GLU A 48 27.05 -21.60 5.74
C GLU A 48 26.34 -22.25 4.54
N ASP A 49 25.65 -23.37 4.75
CA ASP A 49 24.90 -24.04 3.70
C ASP A 49 23.42 -23.61 3.74
N LEU A 50 22.85 -23.33 2.56
CA LEU A 50 21.42 -23.04 2.41
C LEU A 50 20.66 -24.33 2.08
N GLU A 51 19.65 -24.63 2.90
CA GLU A 51 18.82 -25.81 2.73
C GLU A 51 17.43 -25.47 2.18
N MET A 52 16.93 -26.32 1.29
CA MET A 52 15.54 -26.26 0.83
C MET A 52 14.74 -27.36 1.52
N ILE A 53 13.75 -26.96 2.32
CA ILE A 53 12.98 -27.87 3.17
C ILE A 53 11.54 -27.97 2.64
N ILE A 54 11.07 -29.19 2.46
CA ILE A 54 9.68 -29.47 2.08
C ILE A 54 8.79 -29.29 3.32
N VAL A 55 7.85 -28.35 3.24
CA VAL A 55 6.92 -28.01 4.35
C VAL A 55 5.51 -28.58 4.17
N ARG A 56 5.24 -29.26 3.05
CA ARG A 56 3.96 -29.92 2.73
C ARG A 56 4.24 -31.24 2.02
N ASP A 57 3.41 -32.26 2.27
CA ASP A 57 3.53 -33.56 1.58
C ASP A 57 3.37 -33.39 0.06
N VAL A 58 4.19 -34.09 -0.72
CA VAL A 58 4.22 -34.05 -2.19
C VAL A 58 4.27 -35.48 -2.73
N ASN A 59 3.38 -35.81 -3.66
CA ASN A 59 3.37 -37.12 -4.31
C ASN A 59 4.40 -37.21 -5.42
N GLU A 60 4.75 -38.44 -5.82
CA GLU A 60 5.65 -38.66 -6.96
C GLU A 60 5.10 -38.01 -8.24
N GLY A 61 5.92 -37.20 -8.91
CA GLY A 61 5.56 -36.50 -10.14
C GLY A 61 4.89 -35.14 -9.94
N GLU A 62 4.62 -34.71 -8.70
CA GLU A 62 4.11 -33.37 -8.41
C GLU A 62 5.22 -32.32 -8.36
N GLU A 63 4.86 -31.08 -8.72
CA GLU A 63 5.76 -29.93 -8.67
C GLU A 63 5.92 -29.41 -7.23
N VAL A 64 7.16 -29.09 -6.84
CA VAL A 64 7.47 -28.49 -5.54
C VAL A 64 7.59 -26.98 -5.70
N TYR A 65 6.70 -26.24 -5.04
CA TYR A 65 6.67 -24.78 -5.11
C TYR A 65 7.39 -24.15 -3.92
N ASN A 66 8.25 -23.16 -4.20
CA ASN A 66 8.78 -22.27 -3.17
C ASN A 66 7.79 -21.15 -2.85
N THR A 67 7.92 -20.53 -1.66
CA THR A 67 7.19 -19.31 -1.31
C THR A 67 8.06 -18.09 -1.60
N TYR A 68 7.56 -17.16 -2.42
CA TYR A 68 8.21 -15.87 -2.67
C TYR A 68 7.97 -14.83 -1.56
N GLY A 69 7.36 -15.24 -0.44
CA GLY A 69 6.95 -14.38 0.66
C GLY A 69 5.51 -13.88 0.55
N THR A 70 5.18 -12.85 1.31
CA THR A 70 3.84 -12.24 1.37
C THR A 70 3.72 -11.11 0.35
N MET A 71 3.67 -11.45 -0.94
CA MET A 71 3.64 -10.48 -2.04
C MET A 71 2.29 -10.47 -2.76
N GLY A 72 1.72 -9.28 -2.93
CA GLY A 72 0.58 -9.07 -3.81
C GLY A 72 0.95 -9.18 -5.30
N ASN A 73 -0.05 -9.32 -6.15
CA ASN A 73 0.03 -9.53 -7.59
C ASN A 73 0.81 -8.42 -8.31
N ALA A 74 0.71 -7.17 -7.87
CA ALA A 74 1.49 -6.08 -8.48
C ALA A 74 3.00 -6.31 -8.30
N ALA A 75 3.42 -6.73 -7.11
CA ALA A 75 4.81 -7.07 -6.82
C ALA A 75 5.24 -8.36 -7.53
N LEU A 76 4.37 -9.38 -7.54
CA LEU A 76 4.65 -10.65 -8.24
C LEU A 76 4.85 -10.43 -9.74
N LEU A 77 3.98 -9.64 -10.37
CA LEU A 77 4.08 -9.37 -11.81
C LEU A 77 5.34 -8.57 -12.13
N HIS A 78 5.63 -7.54 -11.33
CA HIS A 78 6.79 -6.68 -11.55
C HIS A 78 8.13 -7.41 -11.36
N ARG A 79 8.24 -8.31 -10.36
CA ARG A 79 9.50 -8.98 -10.02
C ARG A 79 9.67 -10.34 -10.71
N TYR A 80 8.58 -11.07 -10.93
CA TYR A 80 8.62 -12.47 -11.39
C TYR A 80 7.79 -12.73 -12.64
N GLY A 81 7.04 -11.76 -13.15
CA GLY A 81 6.35 -11.86 -14.44
C GLY A 81 5.09 -12.74 -14.43
N PHE A 82 4.49 -12.99 -13.26
CA PHE A 82 3.24 -13.72 -13.13
C PHE A 82 2.31 -13.12 -12.07
N THR A 83 1.05 -13.57 -12.06
CA THR A 83 0.03 -13.20 -11.07
C THR A 83 -0.70 -14.46 -10.61
N GLU A 84 -1.23 -14.43 -9.40
CA GLU A 84 -2.04 -15.50 -8.81
C GLU A 84 -3.50 -15.06 -8.68
N LEU A 85 -4.42 -15.98 -9.00
CA LEU A 85 -5.84 -15.77 -8.72
C LEU A 85 -6.08 -15.83 -7.21
N ASP A 86 -6.94 -14.93 -6.70
CA ASP A 86 -7.35 -14.88 -5.30
C ASP A 86 -6.19 -14.76 -4.29
N ASN A 87 -5.11 -14.06 -4.67
CA ASN A 87 -3.98 -13.77 -3.81
C ASN A 87 -4.41 -12.96 -2.57
N GLN A 88 -4.24 -13.54 -1.38
CA GLN A 88 -4.65 -12.94 -0.10
C GLN A 88 -3.73 -11.79 0.36
N TYR A 89 -2.58 -11.62 -0.30
CA TYR A 89 -1.64 -10.54 -0.04
C TYR A 89 -1.82 -9.36 -1.02
N ASP A 90 -2.85 -9.40 -1.87
CA ASP A 90 -3.19 -8.27 -2.72
C ASP A 90 -3.59 -7.04 -1.90
N ILE A 91 -3.21 -5.89 -2.43
CA ILE A 91 -3.54 -4.57 -1.91
C ILE A 91 -4.02 -3.68 -3.06
N VAL A 92 -4.75 -2.63 -2.73
CA VAL A 92 -4.99 -1.51 -3.65
C VAL A 92 -4.55 -0.20 -3.00
N ASN A 93 -3.86 0.63 -3.78
CA ASN A 93 -3.33 1.90 -3.30
C ASN A 93 -4.35 3.04 -3.48
N ILE A 94 -4.44 3.89 -2.46
CA ILE A 94 -5.16 5.17 -2.46
C ILE A 94 -4.14 6.29 -2.29
N ASP A 95 -3.87 7.03 -3.36
CA ASP A 95 -2.88 8.10 -3.33
C ASP A 95 -3.31 9.24 -2.40
N LEU A 96 -2.35 9.85 -1.70
CA LEU A 96 -2.60 11.07 -0.91
C LEU A 96 -3.14 12.21 -1.79
N ALA A 97 -2.73 12.25 -3.06
CA ALA A 97 -3.28 13.18 -4.04
C ALA A 97 -4.78 12.97 -4.26
N LEU A 98 -5.25 11.72 -4.28
CA LEU A 98 -6.67 11.37 -4.40
C LEU A 98 -7.43 11.78 -3.13
N VAL A 99 -6.87 11.54 -1.95
CA VAL A 99 -7.43 11.99 -0.66
C VAL A 99 -7.52 13.52 -0.59
N THR A 100 -6.48 14.22 -1.04
CA THR A 100 -6.44 15.68 -1.11
C THR A 100 -7.50 16.20 -2.07
N LYS A 101 -7.64 15.60 -3.25
CA LYS A 101 -8.67 15.93 -4.24
C LYS A 101 -10.07 15.76 -3.68
N TRP A 102 -10.34 14.64 -3.01
CA TRP A 102 -11.59 14.39 -2.30
C TRP A 102 -11.84 15.46 -1.23
N CYS A 103 -10.85 15.75 -0.38
CA CYS A 103 -11.00 16.75 0.67
C CYS A 103 -11.31 18.14 0.10
N THR A 104 -10.66 18.53 -1.01
CA THR A 104 -10.91 19.82 -1.68
C THR A 104 -12.24 19.91 -2.41
N SER A 105 -12.92 18.78 -2.68
CA SER A 105 -14.27 18.83 -3.26
C SER A 105 -15.34 19.15 -2.21
N ILE A 106 -15.02 18.95 -0.92
CA ILE A 106 -15.93 19.18 0.21
C ILE A 106 -15.52 20.42 1.01
N PHE A 107 -14.22 20.65 1.17
CA PHE A 107 -13.64 21.71 2.00
C PHE A 107 -12.71 22.62 1.20
N SER A 108 -12.36 23.78 1.77
CA SER A 108 -11.40 24.67 1.12
C SER A 108 -9.99 24.07 1.06
N SER A 109 -9.18 24.54 0.11
CA SER A 109 -7.75 24.17 0.02
C SER A 109 -6.96 24.58 1.28
N ARG A 110 -7.39 25.63 1.99
CA ARG A 110 -6.79 26.02 3.28
C ARG A 110 -7.06 24.97 4.35
N HIS A 111 -8.32 24.50 4.46
CA HIS A 111 -8.68 23.41 5.37
C HIS A 111 -7.85 22.18 5.07
N THR A 112 -7.89 21.70 3.83
CA THR A 112 -7.16 20.49 3.41
C THR A 112 -5.68 20.54 3.79
N ARG A 113 -4.98 21.63 3.43
CA ARG A 113 -3.56 21.80 3.77
C ARG A 113 -3.30 21.83 5.28
N ALA A 114 -4.14 22.52 6.04
CA ALA A 114 -3.99 22.58 7.50
C ALA A 114 -4.14 21.20 8.14
N ARG A 115 -5.14 20.41 7.70
CA ARG A 115 -5.40 19.05 8.22
C ARG A 115 -4.27 18.08 7.88
N VAL A 116 -3.80 18.09 6.63
CA VAL A 116 -2.65 17.27 6.19
C VAL A 116 -1.37 17.69 6.94
N SER A 117 -1.15 19.00 7.13
CA SER A 117 0.01 19.49 7.89
C SER A 117 -0.02 19.04 9.35
N LEU A 118 -1.18 19.09 10.01
CA LEU A 118 -1.29 18.59 11.39
C LEU A 118 -1.01 17.09 11.45
N TRP A 119 -1.58 16.31 10.52
CA TRP A 119 -1.35 14.87 10.44
C TRP A 119 0.15 14.53 10.31
N ARG A 120 0.90 15.27 9.47
CA ARG A 120 2.36 15.14 9.38
C ARG A 120 3.08 15.59 10.65
N ASN A 121 2.67 16.69 11.26
CA ASN A 121 3.27 17.19 12.50
C ASN A 121 3.07 16.23 13.68
N LEU A 122 2.05 15.37 13.62
CA LEU A 122 1.82 14.29 14.57
C LEU A 122 2.69 13.03 14.27
N GLY A 123 3.57 13.11 13.27
CA GLY A 123 4.51 12.03 12.91
C GLY A 123 3.92 10.96 11.98
N TYR A 124 2.73 11.17 11.43
CA TYR A 124 2.14 10.21 10.49
C TYR A 124 2.55 10.51 9.04
N SER A 125 2.75 9.43 8.28
CA SER A 125 3.00 9.46 6.83
C SER A 125 2.35 8.25 6.16
N GLY A 126 2.12 8.34 4.85
CA GLY A 126 1.71 7.20 4.03
C GLY A 126 2.90 6.32 3.65
N CYS A 127 2.63 5.27 2.90
CA CYS A 127 3.65 4.53 2.18
C CYS A 127 4.23 5.42 1.06
N THR A 128 5.53 5.27 0.77
CA THR A 128 6.21 6.07 -0.25
C THR A 128 6.82 5.17 -1.33
N SER A 129 6.53 5.48 -2.60
CA SER A 129 7.17 4.86 -3.76
C SER A 129 7.31 5.88 -4.87
N GLN A 130 8.50 5.98 -5.48
CA GLN A 130 8.76 6.85 -6.65
C GLN A 130 8.18 8.26 -6.49
N ASP A 131 8.49 8.93 -5.38
CA ASP A 131 8.03 10.29 -5.04
C ASP A 131 6.51 10.46 -4.86
N THR A 132 5.76 9.37 -4.80
CA THR A 132 4.32 9.35 -4.50
C THR A 132 4.07 8.82 -3.11
N GLU A 133 3.16 9.48 -2.39
CA GLU A 133 2.67 9.06 -1.07
C GLU A 133 1.27 8.47 -1.23
N TYR A 134 1.07 7.25 -0.71
CA TYR A 134 -0.18 6.50 -0.84
C TYR A 134 -0.52 5.73 0.43
N PHE A 135 -1.74 5.23 0.50
CA PHE A 135 -2.23 4.37 1.56
C PHE A 135 -2.65 3.02 1.00
N GLU A 136 -2.46 1.97 1.78
CA GLU A 136 -2.81 0.61 1.37
C GLU A 136 -4.19 0.21 1.91
N ILE A 137 -4.97 -0.43 1.05
CA ILE A 137 -6.18 -1.16 1.46
C ILE A 137 -5.87 -2.65 1.30
N ALA A 138 -5.96 -3.39 2.40
CA ALA A 138 -5.65 -4.80 2.43
C ALA A 138 -6.70 -5.64 1.68
N TYR A 139 -6.36 -6.90 1.40
CA TYR A 139 -7.23 -7.83 0.69
C TYR A 139 -8.65 -7.87 1.24
N ASP A 140 -8.85 -7.88 2.55
CA ASP A 140 -10.16 -7.93 3.20
C ASP A 140 -10.95 -6.60 3.15
N GLY A 141 -10.38 -5.57 2.53
CA GLY A 141 -10.93 -4.22 2.42
C GLY A 141 -10.61 -3.33 3.61
N GLU A 142 -9.78 -3.78 4.55
CA GLU A 142 -9.39 -2.99 5.70
C GLU A 142 -8.38 -1.89 5.31
N PRO A 143 -8.67 -0.61 5.61
CA PRO A 143 -7.72 0.47 5.35
C PRO A 143 -6.53 0.46 6.30
N GLN A 144 -5.40 0.99 5.81
CA GLN A 144 -4.27 1.39 6.64
C GLN A 144 -4.72 2.35 7.75
N LEU A 145 -4.11 2.24 8.94
CA LEU A 145 -4.47 3.05 10.10
C LEU A 145 -4.25 4.54 9.83
N GLU A 146 -3.16 4.88 9.15
CA GLU A 146 -2.71 6.22 8.83
C GLU A 146 -3.75 6.97 7.98
N LEU A 147 -4.39 6.28 7.03
CA LEU A 147 -5.51 6.80 6.26
C LEU A 147 -6.71 7.13 7.16
N LEU A 148 -7.07 6.22 8.08
CA LEU A 148 -8.18 6.44 9.01
C LEU A 148 -7.94 7.66 9.92
N ILE A 149 -6.71 7.83 10.40
CA ILE A 149 -6.32 8.99 11.22
C ILE A 149 -6.43 10.27 10.40
N LEU A 150 -5.93 10.28 9.17
CA LEU A 150 -6.03 11.46 8.30
C LEU A 150 -7.49 11.84 8.04
N LEU A 151 -8.35 10.87 7.70
CA LEU A 151 -9.78 11.11 7.47
C LEU A 151 -10.49 11.61 8.74
N TYR A 152 -10.08 11.10 9.91
CA TYR A 152 -10.57 11.59 11.19
C TYR A 152 -10.19 13.06 11.41
N ILE A 153 -8.91 13.42 11.26
CA ILE A 153 -8.44 14.80 11.42
C ILE A 153 -9.13 15.73 10.43
N ILE A 154 -9.34 15.29 9.18
CA ILE A 154 -10.07 16.06 8.16
C ILE A 154 -11.52 16.33 8.60
N SER A 155 -12.16 15.35 9.25
CA SER A 155 -13.55 15.40 9.69
C SER A 155 -13.77 16.18 10.99
N LEU A 156 -12.70 16.53 11.73
CA LEU A 156 -12.83 17.23 13.01
C LEU A 156 -13.42 18.64 12.84
N LYS A 157 -14.41 18.97 13.68
CA LYS A 157 -14.95 20.33 13.77
C LYS A 157 -13.86 21.33 14.16
N PRO A 158 -13.98 22.62 13.77
CA PRO A 158 -12.95 23.63 14.03
C PRO A 158 -12.55 23.74 15.52
N ASP A 159 -13.52 23.77 16.43
CA ASP A 159 -13.28 23.87 17.87
C ASP A 159 -12.49 22.68 18.44
N VAL A 160 -12.76 21.48 17.93
CA VAL A 160 -12.07 20.25 18.34
C VAL A 160 -10.67 20.18 17.73
N TYR A 161 -10.53 20.65 16.49
CA TYR A 161 -9.25 20.74 15.80
C TYR A 161 -8.30 21.73 16.47
N ASP A 162 -8.79 22.90 16.87
CA ASP A 162 -7.98 23.90 17.57
C ASP A 162 -7.48 23.36 18.91
N LYS A 163 -8.31 22.63 19.65
CA LYS A 163 -7.89 21.91 20.86
C LYS A 163 -6.79 20.89 20.56
N LEU A 164 -6.95 20.10 19.49
CA LEU A 164 -5.97 19.11 19.09
C LEU A 164 -4.62 19.75 18.75
N ILE A 165 -4.60 20.90 18.07
CA ILE A 165 -3.37 21.65 17.81
C ILE A 165 -2.66 22.02 19.12
N CYS A 166 -3.40 22.52 20.12
CA CYS A 166 -2.80 22.94 21.38
C CYS A 166 -2.08 21.81 22.12
N VAL A 167 -2.55 20.57 21.99
CA VAL A 167 -1.97 19.39 22.65
C VAL A 167 -1.09 18.54 21.72
N ALA A 168 -0.94 18.93 20.44
CA ALA A 168 -0.25 18.12 19.44
C ALA A 168 1.23 17.87 19.79
N HIS A 169 1.87 18.84 20.44
CA HIS A 169 3.26 18.72 20.90
C HIS A 169 3.46 17.62 21.95
N ASP A 170 2.41 17.26 22.71
CA ASP A 170 2.46 16.23 23.74
C ASP A 170 2.39 14.80 23.16
N PHE A 171 2.16 14.67 21.85
CA PHE A 171 2.02 13.39 21.14
C PHE A 171 3.20 13.02 20.26
N VAL A 172 4.22 13.88 20.15
CA VAL A 172 5.43 13.56 19.40
C VAL A 172 6.38 12.78 20.32
N SER A 173 6.58 11.49 20.05
CA SER A 173 7.59 10.66 20.73
C SER A 173 8.27 9.75 19.73
N ASP A 174 9.57 9.51 19.91
CA ASP A 174 10.44 8.81 18.95
C ASP A 174 10.26 7.27 18.88
N GLU A 175 9.22 6.72 19.52
CA GLU A 175 9.00 5.25 19.59
C GLU A 175 7.85 4.79 18.67
N GLU A 176 8.09 3.79 17.80
CA GLU A 176 7.09 3.22 16.87
C GLU A 176 5.84 2.66 17.56
N HIS A 177 5.97 2.12 18.78
CA HIS A 177 4.83 1.66 19.58
C HIS A 177 3.94 2.82 20.10
N ALA A 178 4.36 4.07 19.93
CA ALA A 178 3.62 5.24 20.34
C ALA A 178 2.45 5.57 19.41
N ALA A 179 2.44 5.13 18.14
CA ALA A 179 1.40 5.52 17.17
C ALA A 179 -0.01 5.16 17.68
N ILE A 180 -0.23 3.92 18.11
CA ILE A 180 -1.52 3.46 18.67
C ILE A 180 -1.85 4.24 19.96
N CYS A 181 -0.88 4.41 20.85
CA CYS A 181 -1.07 5.14 22.10
C CYS A 181 -1.44 6.61 21.85
N ASN A 182 -0.82 7.24 20.86
CA ASN A 182 -1.08 8.60 20.42
C ASN A 182 -2.46 8.70 19.74
N VAL A 183 -2.87 7.66 19.01
CA VAL A 183 -4.24 7.57 18.49
C VAL A 183 -5.26 7.60 19.61
N VAL A 184 -5.09 6.74 20.61
CA VAL A 184 -5.97 6.67 21.77
C VAL A 184 -6.00 8.00 22.53
N LYS A 185 -4.84 8.63 22.74
CA LYS A 185 -4.76 9.92 23.43
C LYS A 185 -5.42 11.05 22.63
N PHE A 186 -5.23 11.12 21.30
CA PHE A 186 -5.88 12.15 20.51
C PHE A 186 -7.39 11.95 20.46
N VAL A 187 -7.88 10.70 20.27
CA VAL A 187 -9.32 10.42 20.20
C VAL A 187 -10.00 10.80 21.52
N LYS A 188 -9.32 10.62 22.65
CA LYS A 188 -9.78 11.10 23.96
C LYS A 188 -9.82 12.62 24.04
N ALA A 189 -8.74 13.30 23.64
CA ALA A 189 -8.65 14.76 23.67
C ALA A 189 -9.74 15.43 22.81
N THR A 190 -10.14 14.78 21.72
CA THR A 190 -11.15 15.29 20.78
C THR A 190 -12.58 14.89 21.13
N SER A 191 -12.79 13.89 21.99
CA SER A 191 -14.10 13.38 22.40
C SER A 191 -14.59 14.05 23.69
N SER A 192 -15.31 15.16 23.56
CA SER A 192 -15.77 15.97 24.71
C SER A 192 -16.85 15.32 25.62
N ASN A 193 -17.28 14.07 25.41
CA ASN A 193 -18.54 13.58 26.03
C ASN A 193 -18.70 12.06 26.29
N GLN A 194 -17.63 11.29 26.50
CA GLN A 194 -17.81 9.92 27.03
C GLN A 194 -16.79 9.62 28.13
N ASN A 195 -17.28 9.04 29.23
CA ASN A 195 -16.47 8.25 30.16
C ASN A 195 -15.86 7.09 29.35
N PHE A 196 -14.75 7.35 28.66
CA PHE A 196 -14.00 6.34 27.93
C PHE A 196 -13.06 5.68 28.93
N GLU A 197 -13.55 4.63 29.59
CA GLU A 197 -12.70 3.82 30.47
C GLU A 197 -11.55 3.24 29.64
N VAL A 198 -10.33 3.55 30.09
CA VAL A 198 -9.06 3.23 29.42
C VAL A 198 -8.69 1.75 29.56
N ASN A 199 -9.43 1.01 30.39
CA ASN A 199 -9.11 -0.37 30.70
C ASN A 199 -9.46 -1.26 29.49
N GLY A 200 -8.50 -1.41 28.56
CA GLY A 200 -8.56 -2.41 27.48
C GLY A 200 -8.26 -1.93 26.06
N LEU A 201 -8.01 -0.63 25.82
CA LEU A 201 -7.70 -0.12 24.47
C LEU A 201 -6.20 -0.22 24.16
N GLU A 202 -5.66 -1.44 24.23
CA GLU A 202 -4.25 -1.73 23.93
C GLU A 202 -4.06 -2.37 22.55
N LYS A 203 -5.17 -2.77 21.89
CA LYS A 203 -5.14 -3.54 20.64
C LYS A 203 -5.56 -2.68 19.44
N LEU A 204 -4.78 -2.77 18.36
CA LEU A 204 -5.01 -2.10 17.07
C LEU A 204 -6.46 -2.21 16.53
N PRO A 205 -7.15 -3.38 16.61
CA PRO A 205 -8.52 -3.51 16.12
C PRO A 205 -9.51 -2.59 16.84
N ASP A 206 -9.32 -2.33 18.13
CA ASP A 206 -10.24 -1.52 18.92
C ASP A 206 -10.04 -0.02 18.67
N VAL A 207 -8.83 0.36 18.30
CA VAL A 207 -8.48 1.72 17.86
C VAL A 207 -9.14 2.02 16.52
N LYS A 208 -9.03 1.11 15.54
CA LYS A 208 -9.70 1.26 14.24
C LYS A 208 -11.22 1.36 14.37
N LYS A 209 -11.84 0.60 15.28
CA LYS A 209 -13.28 0.75 15.60
C LYS A 209 -13.61 2.13 16.16
N SER A 210 -12.73 2.72 16.96
CA SER A 210 -12.94 4.05 17.55
C SER A 210 -12.88 5.18 16.51
N LEU A 211 -12.11 4.98 15.44
CA LEU A 211 -12.07 5.86 14.27
C LEU A 211 -13.23 5.62 13.30
N HIS A 212 -14.16 4.71 13.60
CA HIS A 212 -15.25 4.38 12.70
C HIS A 212 -16.46 5.33 12.91
N SER A 213 -16.42 6.50 12.27
CA SER A 213 -17.50 7.50 12.27
C SER A 213 -18.27 7.53 10.95
N GLU A 214 -19.48 8.11 10.93
CA GLU A 214 -20.28 8.24 9.70
C GLU A 214 -19.57 9.10 8.63
N SER A 215 -18.86 10.15 9.06
CA SER A 215 -18.09 11.01 8.14
C SER A 215 -16.93 10.23 7.51
N ILE A 216 -16.27 9.37 8.28
CA ILE A 216 -15.16 8.53 7.80
C ILE A 216 -15.69 7.43 6.88
N CYS A 217 -16.81 6.79 7.21
CA CYS A 217 -17.46 5.84 6.31
C CYS A 217 -17.80 6.49 4.96
N SER A 218 -18.41 7.68 4.99
CA SER A 218 -18.75 8.41 3.77
C SER A 218 -17.51 8.78 2.97
N ALA A 219 -16.42 9.18 3.63
CA ALA A 219 -15.15 9.47 3.00
C ALA A 219 -14.57 8.24 2.29
N LEU A 220 -14.53 7.09 2.98
CA LEU A 220 -14.03 5.82 2.42
C LEU A 220 -14.84 5.37 1.21
N LEU A 221 -16.17 5.52 1.25
CA LEU A 221 -17.03 5.23 0.09
C LEU A 221 -16.69 6.12 -1.11
N SER A 222 -16.58 7.43 -0.89
CA SER A 222 -16.21 8.38 -1.96
C SER A 222 -14.81 8.10 -2.52
N LEU A 223 -13.84 7.76 -1.66
CA LEU A 223 -12.49 7.40 -2.10
C LEU A 223 -12.47 6.10 -2.91
N ALA A 224 -13.25 5.09 -2.51
CA ALA A 224 -13.40 3.86 -3.28
C ALA A 224 -13.96 4.14 -4.68
N ASP A 225 -15.00 4.98 -4.77
CA ASP A 225 -15.62 5.36 -6.05
C ASP A 225 -14.65 6.17 -6.94
N MET A 226 -13.94 7.13 -6.34
CA MET A 226 -12.92 7.91 -7.05
C MET A 226 -11.79 7.02 -7.56
N ARG A 227 -11.31 6.06 -6.75
CA ARG A 227 -10.25 5.13 -7.15
C ARG A 227 -10.70 4.17 -8.24
N GLU A 228 -11.93 3.67 -8.16
CA GLU A 228 -12.49 2.77 -9.17
C GLU A 228 -12.70 3.46 -10.52
N SER A 229 -13.07 4.74 -10.52
CA SER A 229 -13.24 5.53 -11.74
C SER A 229 -11.99 5.61 -12.62
N LEU A 230 -10.80 5.38 -12.04
CA LEU A 230 -9.53 5.41 -12.77
C LEU A 230 -9.33 4.22 -13.71
N TYR A 231 -10.09 3.13 -13.54
CA TYR A 231 -10.05 1.98 -14.44
C TYR A 231 -10.88 2.19 -15.74
N GLY A 232 -11.59 3.31 -15.87
CA GLY A 232 -12.46 3.58 -17.01
C GLY A 232 -13.88 3.04 -16.84
N SER A 233 -14.59 2.82 -17.96
CA SER A 233 -16.04 2.61 -17.97
C SER A 233 -16.51 1.16 -17.81
N SER A 234 -15.62 0.16 -17.85
CA SER A 234 -16.04 -1.24 -17.63
C SER A 234 -16.41 -1.48 -16.18
N THR A 235 -17.28 -2.45 -15.92
CA THR A 235 -17.64 -2.90 -14.57
C THR A 235 -16.71 -4.03 -14.09
N LEU A 236 -16.73 -4.33 -12.79
CA LEU A 236 -16.03 -5.50 -12.26
C LEU A 236 -16.54 -6.78 -12.94
N GLU A 237 -17.84 -6.88 -13.16
CA GLU A 237 -18.46 -8.03 -13.82
C GLU A 237 -18.02 -8.19 -15.27
N ASP A 238 -17.75 -7.09 -15.97
CA ASP A 238 -17.21 -7.13 -17.33
C ASP A 238 -15.76 -7.64 -17.33
N ASP A 239 -14.92 -7.13 -16.44
CA ASP A 239 -13.52 -7.57 -16.32
C ASP A 239 -13.43 -9.05 -15.89
N GLU A 240 -14.33 -9.50 -15.01
CA GLU A 240 -14.40 -10.91 -14.61
C GLU A 240 -14.78 -11.80 -15.78
N LYS A 241 -15.77 -11.42 -16.60
CA LYS A 241 -16.13 -12.17 -17.81
C LYS A 241 -14.98 -12.22 -18.81
N GLU A 242 -14.29 -11.11 -19.00
CA GLU A 242 -13.13 -11.02 -19.89
C GLU A 242 -12.00 -11.93 -19.39
N LEU A 243 -11.72 -11.92 -18.08
CA LEU A 243 -10.73 -12.79 -17.46
C LEU A 243 -11.07 -14.28 -17.63
N GLN A 244 -12.33 -14.66 -17.48
CA GLN A 244 -12.79 -16.04 -17.69
C GLN A 244 -12.70 -16.48 -19.16
N ALA A 245 -12.88 -15.55 -20.11
CA ALA A 245 -12.77 -15.83 -21.53
C ALA A 245 -11.31 -15.87 -22.01
N CYS A 246 -10.41 -15.20 -21.28
CA CYS A 246 -9.01 -15.01 -21.66
C CYS A 246 -8.23 -16.32 -21.67
N ARG A 247 -7.42 -16.54 -22.71
CA ARG A 247 -6.55 -17.71 -22.82
C ARG A 247 -5.11 -17.34 -22.50
N ILE A 248 -4.64 -17.74 -21.31
CA ILE A 248 -3.27 -17.46 -20.80
C ILE A 248 -2.17 -17.75 -21.85
N VAL A 249 -2.31 -18.86 -22.59
CA VAL A 249 -1.32 -19.31 -23.58
C VAL A 249 -1.09 -18.29 -24.69
N ASN A 250 -2.16 -17.62 -25.14
CA ASN A 250 -2.10 -16.72 -26.29
C ASN A 250 -2.15 -15.24 -25.88
N GLU A 251 -2.68 -14.94 -24.70
CA GLU A 251 -3.05 -13.59 -24.26
C GLU A 251 -2.41 -13.22 -22.92
N ARG A 252 -1.18 -13.71 -22.66
CA ARG A 252 -0.50 -13.60 -21.36
C ARG A 252 -0.54 -12.20 -20.73
N LYS A 253 -0.24 -11.16 -21.52
CA LYS A 253 -0.25 -9.76 -21.02
C LYS A 253 -1.65 -9.29 -20.61
N VAL A 254 -2.65 -9.62 -21.43
CA VAL A 254 -4.06 -9.31 -21.16
C VAL A 254 -4.51 -10.04 -19.90
N TYR A 255 -4.21 -11.32 -19.80
CA TYR A 255 -4.51 -12.13 -18.62
C TYR A 255 -3.97 -11.50 -17.33
N HIS A 256 -2.67 -11.23 -17.24
CA HIS A 256 -2.09 -10.66 -16.01
C HIS A 256 -2.63 -9.26 -15.71
N SER A 257 -2.89 -8.45 -16.74
CA SER A 257 -3.53 -7.13 -16.55
C SER A 257 -4.95 -7.23 -15.99
N LEU A 258 -5.73 -8.22 -16.45
CA LEU A 258 -7.07 -8.49 -15.96
C LEU A 258 -7.03 -9.04 -14.54
N VAL A 259 -6.09 -9.93 -14.21
CA VAL A 259 -5.94 -10.43 -12.83
C VAL A 259 -5.67 -9.28 -11.86
N LEU A 260 -4.73 -8.39 -12.17
CA LEU A 260 -4.47 -7.19 -11.36
C LEU A 260 -5.74 -6.35 -11.20
N ARG A 261 -6.35 -5.96 -12.31
CA ARG A 261 -7.53 -5.09 -12.31
C ARG A 261 -8.70 -5.68 -11.53
N VAL A 262 -9.02 -6.96 -11.75
CA VAL A 262 -10.09 -7.67 -11.04
C VAL A 262 -9.77 -7.76 -9.54
N SER A 263 -8.52 -8.08 -9.18
CA SER A 263 -8.12 -8.18 -7.77
C SER A 263 -8.28 -6.85 -7.04
N GLU A 264 -7.78 -5.74 -7.60
CA GLU A 264 -7.89 -4.41 -6.99
C GLU A 264 -9.35 -3.96 -6.87
N ARG A 265 -10.17 -4.18 -7.91
CA ARG A 265 -11.60 -3.84 -7.88
C ARG A 265 -12.38 -4.67 -6.85
N ARG A 266 -12.04 -5.94 -6.65
CA ARG A 266 -12.59 -6.76 -5.56
C ARG A 266 -12.24 -6.20 -4.19
N ILE A 267 -11.02 -5.69 -4.00
CA ILE A 267 -10.63 -5.03 -2.75
C ILE A 267 -11.44 -3.75 -2.54
N LEU A 268 -11.64 -2.92 -3.57
CA LEU A 268 -12.49 -1.73 -3.47
C LEU A 268 -13.94 -2.07 -3.11
N HIS A 269 -14.49 -3.17 -3.64
CA HIS A 269 -15.80 -3.67 -3.20
C HIS A 269 -15.83 -4.07 -1.72
N ARG A 270 -14.78 -4.72 -1.24
CA ARG A 270 -14.65 -5.07 0.18
C ARG A 270 -14.48 -3.84 1.06
N LEU A 271 -13.74 -2.81 0.62
CA LEU A 271 -13.65 -1.51 1.28
C LEU A 271 -15.03 -0.85 1.44
N ARG A 272 -15.88 -0.90 0.41
CA ARG A 272 -17.26 -0.42 0.52
C ARG A 272 -18.07 -1.18 1.55
N LYS A 273 -17.89 -2.51 1.63
CA LYS A 273 -18.53 -3.34 2.67
C LYS A 273 -18.01 -2.98 4.06
N PHE A 274 -16.70 -2.77 4.21
CA PHE A 274 -16.06 -2.31 5.44
C PHE A 274 -16.71 -1.01 5.91
N ALA A 275 -16.71 0.03 5.07
CA ALA A 275 -17.31 1.33 5.37
C ALA A 275 -18.83 1.23 5.69
N SER A 276 -19.55 0.37 4.98
CA SER A 276 -21.00 0.17 5.18
C SER A 276 -21.33 -0.60 6.47
N SER A 277 -20.41 -1.44 6.96
CA SER A 277 -20.66 -2.32 8.10
C SER A 277 -20.80 -1.55 9.43
N GLY A 278 -20.00 -0.50 9.64
CA GLY A 278 -20.10 0.28 10.88
C GLY A 278 -21.33 1.18 10.98
N SER A 279 -22.00 1.49 9.86
CA SER A 279 -23.29 2.20 9.88
C SER A 279 -24.43 1.33 10.44
N LYS A 280 -24.33 0.00 10.34
CA LYS A 280 -25.38 -0.93 10.82
C LYS A 280 -25.31 -1.20 12.34
N ALA A 281 -24.14 -1.04 12.97
CA ALA A 281 -23.98 -1.27 14.40
C ALA A 281 -24.70 -0.21 15.27
N LYS A 282 -24.83 1.04 14.79
CA LYS A 282 -25.53 2.12 15.52
C LYS A 282 -27.05 2.02 15.48
N LYS A 283 -27.64 1.38 14.47
CA LYS A 283 -29.12 1.24 14.36
C LYS A 283 -29.74 0.20 15.31
N ARG A 284 -28.95 -0.66 15.96
CA ARG A 284 -29.47 -1.68 16.90
C ARG A 284 -29.52 -1.23 18.36
N LYS A 285 -29.29 0.06 18.65
CA LYS A 285 -29.42 0.64 20.00
C LYS A 285 -30.58 1.65 20.09
N HIS A 286 -31.81 1.19 19.86
CA HIS A 286 -33.00 1.85 20.39
C HIS A 286 -34.04 0.75 20.70
N PRO A 287 -34.24 0.39 21.99
CA PRO A 287 -35.46 -0.29 22.42
C PRO A 287 -36.66 0.66 22.37
#